data_AF-A0A958B7P8-F1
#
_entry.id   AF-A0A958B7P8-F1
#
_cell.length_a   1.000
_cell.length_b   1.000
_cell.length_c   1.000
_cell.angle_alpha   90.00
_cell.angle_beta   90.00
_cell.angle_gamma   90.00
#
_symmetry.space_group_name_H-M   'P 1'
#
loop_
_entity.id
_entity.type
_entity.pdbx_description
1 polymer ?
#
loop_
_entity_poly.entity_id
_entity_poly.type
_entity_poly.pdbx_seq_one_letter_code
_entity_poly.pdbx_strand_id
1 'polypeptide(L)'
;MTNNDVPAVPKPKARKRPFGVTMIVILQMITISILILIIITLLAEAGLLNIQLPDSIVSNALPPGDPHPKLIVMTVILIYAVTVAWGLWTLKRWAWFLLMIQIGFDMTQGLWSYFQGEPAYFKMLTNIIYVLYLNMREVQQAFGHEPTHREAPWTT
;
A
#
# COMPACT_ATOMS: atom_id res chain seq x y z
N MET A 1 -51.58 -21.85 -26.98
CA MET A 1 -50.23 -21.29 -27.24
C MET A 1 -49.82 -20.51 -26.01
N THR A 2 -49.20 -21.17 -25.03
CA THR A 2 -48.72 -20.54 -23.80
C THR A 2 -47.30 -20.05 -24.03
N ASN A 3 -47.10 -18.75 -24.00
CA ASN A 3 -45.81 -18.10 -24.15
C ASN A 3 -44.94 -18.49 -22.96
N ASN A 4 -43.83 -19.19 -23.21
CA ASN A 4 -42.87 -19.54 -22.18
C ASN A 4 -42.09 -18.26 -21.82
N ASP A 5 -42.49 -17.60 -20.74
CA ASP A 5 -41.72 -16.51 -20.14
C ASP A 5 -40.41 -17.09 -19.59
N VAL A 6 -39.35 -17.01 -20.38
CA VAL A 6 -37.99 -17.33 -19.94
C VAL A 6 -37.64 -16.36 -18.81
N PRO A 7 -37.38 -16.84 -17.58
CA PRO A 7 -37.03 -15.94 -16.48
C PRO A 7 -35.76 -15.18 -16.85
N ALA A 8 -35.85 -13.85 -16.82
CA ALA A 8 -34.73 -12.99 -17.13
C ALA A 8 -33.54 -13.34 -16.21
N VAL A 9 -32.43 -13.76 -16.81
CA VAL A 9 -31.19 -14.05 -16.07
C VAL A 9 -30.79 -12.79 -15.31
N PRO A 10 -30.75 -12.81 -13.97
CA PRO A 10 -30.40 -11.63 -13.20
C PRO A 10 -28.98 -11.20 -13.58
N LYS A 11 -28.86 -9.98 -14.11
CA LYS A 11 -27.56 -9.40 -14.48
C LYS A 11 -26.64 -9.40 -13.26
N PRO A 12 -25.37 -9.83 -13.38
CA PRO A 12 -24.43 -9.81 -12.26
C PRO A 12 -24.35 -8.39 -11.68
N LYS A 13 -24.75 -8.21 -10.42
CA LYS A 13 -24.56 -6.92 -9.73
C LYS A 13 -23.06 -6.65 -9.66
N ALA A 14 -22.61 -5.55 -10.26
CA ALA A 14 -21.24 -5.11 -10.18
C ALA A 14 -20.84 -4.97 -8.69
N ARG A 15 -19.85 -5.74 -8.24
CA ARG A 15 -19.37 -5.66 -6.85
C ARG A 15 -18.80 -4.27 -6.63
N LYS A 16 -19.44 -3.49 -5.74
CA LYS A 16 -18.95 -2.17 -5.32
C LYS A 16 -17.59 -2.37 -4.65
N ARG A 17 -16.56 -1.63 -5.10
CA ARG A 17 -15.22 -1.70 -4.49
C ARG A 17 -15.34 -1.26 -3.02
N PRO A 18 -14.77 -2.02 -2.06
CA PRO A 18 -14.87 -1.66 -0.64
C PRO A 18 -14.18 -0.34 -0.41
N PHE A 19 -14.78 0.49 0.44
CA PHE A 19 -14.23 1.79 0.79
C PHE A 19 -12.81 1.69 1.36
N GLY A 20 -12.55 0.66 2.19
CA GLY A 20 -11.23 0.44 2.78
C GLY A 20 -10.12 0.16 1.76
N VAL A 21 -10.40 -0.54 0.65
CA VAL A 21 -9.39 -0.77 -0.40
C VAL A 21 -9.05 0.54 -1.10
N THR A 22 -10.05 1.35 -1.40
CA THR A 22 -9.84 2.68 -2.01
C THR A 22 -8.96 3.55 -1.11
N MET A 23 -9.22 3.55 0.20
CA MET A 23 -8.43 4.32 1.17
C MET A 23 -6.97 3.85 1.21
N ILE A 24 -6.74 2.54 1.26
CA ILE A 24 -5.39 1.95 1.23
C ILE A 24 -4.66 2.34 -0.06
N VAL A 25 -5.32 2.29 -1.21
CA VAL A 25 -4.68 2.72 -2.47
C VAL A 25 -4.35 4.21 -2.44
N ILE A 26 -5.21 5.07 -1.91
CA ILE A 26 -4.93 6.50 -1.79
C ILE A 26 -3.70 6.72 -0.90
N LEU A 27 -3.64 6.06 0.26
CA LEU A 27 -2.47 6.12 1.14
C LEU A 27 -1.20 5.66 0.40
N GLN A 28 -1.29 4.57 -0.37
CA GLN A 28 -0.15 4.04 -1.13
C GLN A 28 0.29 5.02 -2.24
N MET A 29 -0.65 5.72 -2.88
CA MET A 29 -0.34 6.76 -3.87
C MET A 29 0.39 7.95 -3.25
N ILE A 30 0.05 8.32 -2.01
CA ILE A 30 0.77 9.36 -1.26
C ILE A 30 2.20 8.88 -0.99
N THR A 31 2.39 7.65 -0.52
CA THR A 31 3.72 7.06 -0.31
C THR A 31 4.56 7.06 -1.60
N ILE A 32 3.97 6.66 -2.73
CA ILE A 32 4.64 6.69 -4.04
C ILE A 32 5.03 8.11 -4.43
N SER A 33 4.15 9.09 -4.21
CA SER A 33 4.44 10.50 -4.50
C SER A 33 5.63 11.02 -3.69
N ILE A 34 5.70 10.68 -2.41
CA ILE A 34 6.83 11.02 -1.54
C ILE A 34 8.12 10.33 -2.03
N LEU A 35 8.07 9.05 -2.40
CA LEU A 35 9.22 8.33 -2.94
C LEU A 35 9.74 8.95 -4.24
N ILE A 36 8.85 9.37 -5.13
CA ILE A 36 9.22 10.06 -6.38
C ILE A 36 9.93 11.38 -6.05
N LEU A 37 9.42 12.17 -5.10
CA LEU A 37 10.06 13.41 -4.67
C LEU A 37 11.48 13.15 -4.16
N ILE A 38 11.66 12.12 -3.31
CA ILE A 38 12.98 11.72 -2.77
C ILE A 38 13.93 11.28 -3.89
N ILE A 39 13.44 10.54 -4.90
CA ILE A 39 14.27 10.15 -6.04
C ILE A 39 14.68 11.37 -6.87
N ILE A 40 13.78 12.34 -7.07
CA ILE A 40 14.12 13.59 -7.76
C ILE A 40 15.20 14.36 -7.02
N THR A 41 15.12 14.47 -5.68
CA THR A 41 16.15 15.15 -4.89
C THR A 41 17.50 14.42 -4.98
N LEU A 42 17.49 13.08 -4.92
CA LEU A 42 18.71 12.27 -5.09
C LEU A 42 19.31 12.37 -6.50
N LEU A 43 18.48 12.46 -7.54
CA LEU A 43 18.95 12.63 -8.93
C LEU A 43 19.59 14.01 -9.14
N ALA A 44 19.05 15.04 -8.51
CA ALA A 44 19.64 16.38 -8.50
C ALA A 44 20.98 16.40 -7.76
N GLU A 45 21.07 15.78 -6.58
CA GLU A 45 22.31 15.66 -5.81
C GLU A 45 23.39 14.85 -6.55
N ALA A 46 23.00 13.79 -7.26
CA ALA A 46 23.90 12.99 -8.09
C ALA A 46 24.38 13.73 -9.36
N GLY A 47 23.95 14.97 -9.59
CA GLY A 47 24.28 15.75 -10.78
C GLY A 47 23.61 15.26 -12.07
N LEU A 48 22.64 14.35 -11.97
CA LEU A 48 21.89 13.81 -13.11
C LEU A 48 20.75 14.73 -13.56
N LEU A 49 20.30 15.63 -12.68
CA LEU A 49 19.38 16.71 -13.01
C LEU A 49 20.11 18.06 -12.87
N ASN A 50 19.92 18.94 -13.84
CA ASN A 50 20.45 20.31 -13.81
C ASN A 50 19.55 21.23 -12.95
N ILE A 51 19.28 20.80 -11.72
CA ILE A 51 18.44 21.51 -10.76
C ILE A 51 19.29 21.68 -9.50
N GLN A 52 19.61 22.93 -9.15
CA GLN A 52 20.26 23.23 -7.87
C GLN A 52 19.19 23.36 -6.80
N LEU A 53 19.18 22.39 -5.90
CA LEU A 53 18.35 22.44 -4.71
C LEU A 53 19.12 23.16 -3.60
N PRO A 54 18.44 23.96 -2.76
CA PRO A 54 19.05 24.50 -1.55
C PRO A 54 19.60 23.38 -0.66
N ASP A 55 20.82 23.56 -0.13
CA ASP A 55 21.48 22.57 0.75
C ASP A 55 20.64 22.22 1.99
N SER A 56 19.82 23.17 2.45
CA SER A 56 18.87 22.96 3.55
C SER A 56 17.78 21.93 3.22
N ILE A 57 17.39 21.79 1.96
CA ILE A 57 16.42 20.77 1.55
C ILE A 57 17.10 19.40 1.47
N VAL A 58 18.29 19.35 0.88
CA VAL A 58 19.06 18.11 0.69
C VAL A 58 19.44 17.49 2.04
N SER A 59 20.02 18.28 2.94
CA SER A 59 20.48 17.82 4.25
C SER A 59 19.35 17.36 5.20
N ASN A 60 18.15 17.93 5.06
CA ASN A 60 16.99 17.53 5.86
C ASN A 60 16.21 16.36 5.27
N ALA A 61 16.17 16.25 3.93
CA ALA A 61 15.39 15.23 3.25
C ALA A 61 16.15 13.91 3.08
N LEU A 62 17.49 13.96 3.02
CA LEU A 62 18.32 12.82 2.67
C LEU A 62 19.30 12.49 3.78
N PRO A 63 19.48 11.20 4.12
CA PRO A 63 20.56 10.79 5.01
C PRO A 63 21.91 11.19 4.38
N PRO A 64 22.96 11.47 5.16
CA PRO A 64 24.30 11.74 4.62
C PRO A 64 24.91 10.53 3.89
N GLY A 65 25.82 10.74 2.95
CA GLY A 65 26.56 9.71 2.20
C GLY A 65 26.20 9.60 0.70
N ASP A 66 26.88 8.71 -0.03
CA ASP A 66 26.82 8.66 -1.50
C ASP A 66 25.39 8.50 -2.07
N PRO A 67 25.00 9.31 -3.07
CA PRO A 67 23.64 9.28 -3.64
C PRO A 67 23.41 8.09 -4.58
N HIS A 68 24.43 7.56 -5.24
CA HIS A 68 24.30 6.46 -6.21
C HIS A 68 23.70 5.17 -5.63
N PRO A 69 24.21 4.60 -4.51
CA PRO A 69 23.60 3.39 -3.93
C PRO A 69 22.18 3.66 -3.41
N LYS A 70 21.94 4.86 -2.87
CA LYS A 70 20.60 5.27 -2.40
C LYS A 70 19.59 5.33 -3.53
N LEU A 71 19.99 5.86 -4.69
CA LEU A 71 19.15 5.90 -5.89
C LEU A 71 18.70 4.51 -6.31
N ILE A 72 19.62 3.55 -6.35
CA ILE A 72 19.29 2.16 -6.72
C ILE A 72 18.26 1.58 -5.74
N VAL A 73 18.53 1.68 -4.44
CA VAL A 73 17.63 1.16 -3.40
C VAL A 73 16.25 1.82 -3.46
N MET A 74 16.19 3.16 -3.55
CA MET A 74 14.92 3.89 -3.60
C MET A 74 14.13 3.60 -4.89
N THR A 75 14.82 3.40 -6.02
CA THR A 75 14.18 3.02 -7.28
C THR A 75 13.57 1.62 -7.18
N VAL A 76 14.27 0.66 -6.56
CA VAL A 76 13.73 -0.69 -6.31
C VAL A 76 12.49 -0.63 -5.41
N ILE A 77 12.55 0.17 -4.33
CA ILE A 77 11.41 0.38 -3.43
C ILE A 77 10.23 1.02 -4.16
N LEU A 78 10.48 2.00 -5.05
CA LEU A 78 9.43 2.62 -5.86
C LEU A 78 8.76 1.60 -6.78
N ILE A 79 9.54 0.79 -7.50
CA ILE A 79 9.01 -0.25 -8.40
C ILE A 79 8.16 -1.25 -7.60
N TYR A 80 8.63 -1.68 -6.44
CA TYR A 80 7.87 -2.52 -5.52
C TYR A 80 6.56 -1.84 -5.08
N ALA A 81 6.61 -0.58 -4.64
CA ALA A 81 5.43 0.16 -4.17
C ALA A 81 4.37 0.33 -5.26
N VAL A 82 4.79 0.63 -6.50
CA VAL A 82 3.91 0.71 -7.68
C VAL A 82 3.30 -0.66 -8.00
N THR A 83 4.09 -1.72 -7.92
CA THR A 83 3.63 -3.10 -8.15
C THR A 83 2.55 -3.50 -7.14
N VAL A 84 2.75 -3.19 -5.86
CA VAL A 84 1.77 -3.40 -4.79
C VAL A 84 0.51 -2.55 -5.02
N ALA A 85 0.65 -1.26 -5.33
CA ALA A 85 -0.48 -0.38 -5.61
C ALA A 85 -1.34 -0.88 -6.78
N TRP A 86 -0.70 -1.33 -7.86
CA TRP A 86 -1.36 -1.94 -9.01
C TRP A 86 -2.10 -3.23 -8.63
N GLY A 87 -1.45 -4.08 -7.85
CA GLY A 87 -2.03 -5.32 -7.35
C GLY A 87 -3.25 -5.07 -6.45
N LEU A 88 -3.22 -4.04 -5.60
CA LEU A 88 -4.34 -3.62 -4.77
C LEU A 88 -5.49 -3.04 -5.60
N TRP A 89 -5.17 -2.22 -6.60
CA TRP A 89 -6.15 -1.66 -7.54
C TRP A 89 -6.89 -2.75 -8.34
N THR A 90 -6.20 -3.84 -8.64
CA THR A 90 -6.74 -5.01 -9.34
C THR A 90 -7.30 -6.08 -8.39
N LEU A 91 -7.41 -5.77 -7.08
CA LEU A 91 -7.92 -6.66 -6.02
C LEU A 91 -7.22 -8.03 -5.98
N LYS A 92 -5.92 -8.08 -6.30
CA LYS A 92 -5.14 -9.32 -6.29
C LYS A 92 -4.73 -9.68 -4.86
N ARG A 93 -4.96 -10.95 -4.48
CA ARG A 93 -4.66 -11.46 -3.13
C ARG A 93 -3.18 -11.37 -2.74
N TRP A 94 -2.25 -11.53 -3.70
CA TRP A 94 -0.81 -11.42 -3.44
C TRP A 94 -0.41 -10.00 -3.00
N ALA A 95 -1.07 -8.97 -3.52
CA ALA A 95 -0.76 -7.58 -3.19
C ALA A 95 -1.18 -7.21 -1.77
N TRP A 96 -2.32 -7.76 -1.33
CA TRP A 96 -2.76 -7.65 0.06
C TRP A 96 -1.75 -8.31 1.02
N PHE A 97 -1.22 -9.48 0.67
CA PHE A 97 -0.22 -10.16 1.49
C PHE A 97 1.12 -9.41 1.54
N LEU A 98 1.61 -8.91 0.39
CA LEU A 98 2.81 -8.07 0.36
C LEU A 98 2.65 -6.80 1.19
N LEU A 99 1.49 -6.15 1.10
CA LEU A 99 1.21 -4.96 1.90
C LEU A 99 1.17 -5.29 3.40
N MET A 100 0.61 -6.44 3.81
CA MET A 100 0.68 -6.91 5.21
C MET A 100 2.12 -7.04 5.70
N ILE A 101 2.98 -7.69 4.92
CA ILE A 101 4.39 -7.87 5.27
C ILE A 101 5.09 -6.51 5.37
N GLN A 102 4.86 -5.63 4.39
CA GLN A 102 5.45 -4.30 4.35
C GLN A 102 5.09 -3.50 5.60
N ILE A 103 3.80 -3.45 5.97
CA ILE A 103 3.34 -2.71 7.14
C ILE A 103 3.96 -3.29 8.42
N GLY A 104 4.04 -4.62 8.54
CA GLY A 104 4.68 -5.28 9.69
C GLY A 104 6.16 -4.90 9.82
N PHE A 105 6.88 -4.86 8.70
CA PHE A 105 8.28 -4.42 8.65
C PHE A 105 8.41 -2.93 9.02
N ASP A 106 7.58 -2.07 8.43
CA ASP A 106 7.58 -0.62 8.69
C ASP A 106 7.26 -0.30 10.16
N MET A 107 6.34 -1.04 10.79
CA MET A 107 6.06 -0.92 12.23
C MET A 107 7.25 -1.35 13.07
N THR A 108 7.91 -2.46 12.72
CA THR A 108 9.09 -2.95 13.44
C THR A 108 10.22 -1.93 13.37
N GLN A 109 10.48 -1.37 12.18
CA GLN A 109 11.46 -0.30 12.02
C GLN A 109 11.08 0.95 12.82
N GLY A 110 9.82 1.39 12.76
CA GLY A 110 9.35 2.54 13.53
C GLY A 110 9.60 2.35 15.04
N LEU A 111 9.23 1.19 15.57
CA LEU A 111 9.43 0.85 16.97
C LEU A 111 10.92 0.79 17.34
N TRP A 112 11.75 0.26 16.45
CA TRP A 112 13.21 0.28 16.63
C TRP A 112 13.76 1.71 16.71
N SER A 113 13.36 2.59 15.80
CA SER A 113 13.75 4.01 15.82
C SER A 113 13.27 4.75 17.07
N TYR A 114 12.08 4.39 17.60
CA TYR A 114 11.60 4.91 18.89
C TYR A 114 12.59 4.62 20.02
N PHE A 115 13.10 3.39 20.10
CA PHE A 115 14.07 3.00 21.11
C PHE A 115 15.44 3.65 20.94
N GLN A 116 15.76 4.13 19.73
CA GLN A 116 16.99 4.89 19.46
C GLN A 116 16.87 6.38 19.79
N GLY A 117 15.69 6.85 20.22
CA GLY A 117 15.45 8.26 20.54
C GLY A 117 15.12 9.13 19.32
N GLU A 118 14.93 8.53 18.14
CA GLU A 118 14.50 9.21 16.90
C GLU A 118 13.09 8.76 16.48
N PRO A 119 12.04 9.08 17.26
CA PRO A 119 10.70 8.59 16.98
C PRO A 119 10.08 9.28 15.76
N ALA A 120 9.84 8.50 14.70
CA ALA A 120 9.08 8.93 13.53
C ALA A 120 7.56 8.81 13.78
N TYR A 121 7.00 9.63 14.68
CA TYR A 121 5.59 9.55 15.11
C TYR A 121 4.59 9.59 13.95
N PHE A 122 4.85 10.40 12.92
CA PHE A 122 3.98 10.47 11.74
C PHE A 122 3.96 9.14 10.98
N LYS A 123 5.13 8.54 10.73
CA LYS A 123 5.24 7.23 10.06
C LYS A 123 4.52 6.14 10.87
N MET A 124 4.67 6.15 12.20
CA MET A 124 3.97 5.20 13.08
C MET A 124 2.46 5.35 13.01
N LEU A 125 1.94 6.59 13.06
CA LEU A 125 0.51 6.86 12.95
C LEU A 125 -0.04 6.34 11.61
N THR A 126 0.65 6.60 10.51
CA THR A 126 0.27 6.09 9.19
C THR A 126 0.25 4.56 9.16
N ASN A 127 1.24 3.90 9.76
CA ASN A 127 1.27 2.44 9.85
C ASN A 127 0.09 1.88 10.63
N ILE A 128 -0.30 2.52 11.75
CA ILE A 128 -1.48 2.13 12.52
C ILE A 128 -2.75 2.25 11.66
N ILE A 129 -2.91 3.36 10.93
CA ILE A 129 -4.03 3.57 10.01
C ILE A 129 -4.06 2.44 8.97
N TYR A 130 -2.92 2.10 8.36
CA TYR A 130 -2.83 0.99 7.42
C TYR A 130 -3.28 -0.33 8.03
N VAL A 131 -2.79 -0.71 9.21
CA VAL A 131 -3.21 -1.95 9.90
C VAL A 131 -4.71 -1.97 10.16
N LEU A 132 -5.27 -0.86 10.66
CA LEU A 132 -6.70 -0.77 10.97
C LEU A 132 -7.56 -0.97 9.73
N TYR A 133 -7.23 -0.29 8.63
CA TYR A 133 -7.97 -0.45 7.37
C TYR A 133 -7.80 -1.85 6.78
N LEU A 134 -6.61 -2.43 6.85
CA LEU A 134 -6.33 -3.72 6.25
C LEU A 134 -6.93 -4.89 7.04
N ASN A 135 -7.18 -4.69 8.33
CA ASN A 135 -7.89 -5.61 9.20
C ASN A 135 -9.42 -5.45 9.17
N MET A 136 -9.96 -4.48 8.42
CA MET A 136 -11.42 -4.37 8.24
C MET A 136 -11.96 -5.59 7.48
N ARG A 137 -13.04 -6.17 8.00
CA ARG A 137 -13.69 -7.37 7.43
C ARG A 137 -14.07 -7.19 5.95
N GLU A 138 -14.50 -5.99 5.57
CA GLU A 138 -14.86 -5.65 4.19
C GLU A 138 -13.67 -5.77 3.22
N VAL A 139 -12.47 -5.39 3.68
CA VAL A 139 -11.23 -5.47 2.89
C VAL A 139 -10.83 -6.94 2.75
N GLN A 140 -10.83 -7.70 3.83
CA GLN A 140 -10.51 -9.14 3.80
C GLN A 140 -11.44 -9.92 2.87
N GLN A 141 -12.75 -9.63 2.92
CA GLN A 141 -13.76 -10.23 2.04
C GLN A 141 -13.52 -9.91 0.57
N ALA A 142 -13.08 -8.68 0.25
CA ALA A 142 -12.79 -8.29 -1.12
C ALA A 142 -11.60 -9.00 -1.73
N PHE A 143 -10.63 -9.41 -0.91
CA PHE A 143 -9.50 -10.23 -1.32
C PHE A 143 -9.77 -11.75 -1.21
N GLY A 144 -11.02 -12.15 -0.98
CA GLY A 144 -11.46 -13.55 -1.02
C GLY A 144 -11.36 -14.31 0.31
N HIS A 145 -11.30 -13.64 1.47
CA HIS A 145 -11.64 -14.29 2.73
C HIS A 145 -13.17 -14.39 2.85
N GLU A 146 -13.76 -15.36 2.16
CA GLU A 146 -15.05 -15.88 2.60
C GLU A 146 -14.81 -16.66 3.89
N PRO A 147 -15.44 -16.30 5.03
CA PRO A 147 -15.54 -17.26 6.11
C PRO A 147 -16.24 -18.47 5.50
N THR A 148 -15.56 -19.60 5.47
CA THR A 148 -16.18 -20.87 5.13
C THR A 148 -17.37 -21.00 6.07
N HIS A 149 -18.56 -20.73 5.56
CA HIS A 149 -19.78 -21.17 6.19
C HIS A 149 -19.73 -22.68 6.02
N ARG A 150 -18.98 -23.35 6.92
CA ARG A 150 -19.32 -24.72 7.29
C ARG A 150 -20.72 -24.59 7.84
N GLU A 151 -21.70 -24.78 6.96
CA GLU A 151 -22.96 -25.38 7.35
C GLU A 151 -22.57 -26.61 8.17
N ALA A 152 -22.62 -26.47 9.48
CA ALA A 152 -22.48 -27.61 10.34
C ALA A 152 -23.77 -28.43 10.15
N PRO A 153 -23.68 -29.68 9.66
CA PRO A 153 -24.85 -30.53 9.53
C PRO A 153 -25.23 -31.04 10.92
N TRP A 154 -25.81 -30.17 11.76
CA TRP A 154 -26.49 -30.62 12.97
C TRP A 154 -27.95 -30.86 12.62
N THR A 155 -28.17 -31.93 11.86
CA THR A 155 -29.43 -32.67 11.90
C THR A 155 -29.12 -34.04 12.46
N THR A 156 -29.35 -34.21 13.77
CA THR A 156 -30.07 -35.32 14.40
C THR A 156 -30.15 -35.07 15.90
#